data_AF-A0A3B9JDU3-F1
#
_entry.id   AF-A0A3B9JDU3-F1
#
_cell.length_a   1.000
_cell.length_b   1.000
_cell.length_c   1.000
_cell.angle_alpha   90.00
_cell.angle_beta   90.00
_cell.angle_gamma   90.00
#
_symmetry.space_group_name_H-M   'P 1'
#
loop_
_entity.id
_entity.type
_entity.pdbx_description
1 polymer ?
#
loop_
_entity_poly.entity_id
_entity_poly.type
_entity_poly.pdbx_seq_one_letter_code
_entity_poly.pdbx_strand_id
1 'polypeptide(L)'
;MDDVLDFTGDQAAVGKPVGSDLLQGLVTLPALYYLENHPEDDDVRLLKDGGWGNRDRMERLVQSIRMSDSIQQAVGEARQRVDRALALIDHFHPSVEKSALAELALYIVDRNF
;
A
#
# COMPACT_ATOMS: atom_id res chain seq x y z
N MET A 1 0.50 -5.18 -2.10
CA MET A 1 1.64 -4.50 -2.76
C MET A 1 1.18 -3.54 -3.84
N ASP A 2 0.17 -3.87 -4.64
CA ASP A 2 -0.38 -2.94 -5.64
C ASP A 2 -0.83 -1.61 -5.02
N ASP A 3 -1.60 -1.67 -3.94
CA ASP A 3 -2.00 -0.49 -3.15
C ASP A 3 -0.80 0.32 -2.63
N VAL A 4 0.30 -0.34 -2.26
CA VAL A 4 1.53 0.35 -1.81
C VAL A 4 2.19 1.05 -3.00
N LEU A 5 2.22 0.37 -4.14
CA LEU A 5 2.78 0.88 -5.39
C LEU A 5 2.03 2.10 -5.92
N ASP A 6 0.72 2.20 -5.67
CA ASP A 6 -0.04 3.40 -6.02
C ASP A 6 0.51 4.64 -5.30
N PHE A 7 1.10 4.50 -4.10
CA PHE A 7 1.67 5.62 -3.33
C PHE A 7 3.21 5.76 -3.43
N THR A 8 3.93 4.68 -3.74
CA THR A 8 5.41 4.70 -3.80
C THR A 8 5.96 4.74 -5.23
N GLY A 9 5.16 4.35 -6.22
CA GLY A 9 5.61 4.25 -7.61
C GLY A 9 6.06 5.57 -8.21
N ASP A 10 7.06 5.50 -9.09
CA ASP A 10 7.48 6.63 -9.92
C ASP A 10 6.40 6.95 -10.98
N GLN A 11 5.89 8.18 -10.97
CA GLN A 11 4.94 8.67 -11.99
C GLN A 11 5.44 8.42 -13.41
N ALA A 12 6.76 8.56 -13.66
CA ALA A 12 7.34 8.38 -14.99
C ALA A 12 7.28 6.91 -15.46
N ALA A 13 7.34 5.95 -14.54
CA ALA A 13 7.29 4.53 -14.85
C ALA A 13 5.85 4.01 -14.97
N VAL A 14 4.92 4.52 -14.16
CA VAL A 14 3.53 4.02 -14.07
C VAL A 14 2.59 4.74 -15.04
N GLY A 15 2.92 5.96 -15.48
CA GLY A 15 2.09 6.75 -16.41
C GLY A 15 0.78 7.28 -15.80
N LYS A 16 0.68 7.28 -14.47
CA LYS A 16 -0.48 7.73 -13.69
C LYS A 16 0.00 8.56 -12.49
N PRO A 17 -0.80 9.50 -11.96
CA PRO A 17 -0.46 10.20 -10.73
C PRO A 17 -0.35 9.23 -9.55
N VAL A 18 0.60 9.46 -8.65
CA VAL A 18 0.69 8.77 -7.36
C VAL A 18 -0.59 9.01 -6.55
N GLY A 19 -1.07 7.99 -5.85
CA GLY A 19 -2.30 8.03 -5.07
C GLY A 19 -3.55 8.04 -5.95
N SER A 20 -3.47 7.48 -7.16
CA SER A 20 -4.55 7.55 -8.14
C SER A 20 -5.85 6.92 -7.63
N ASP A 21 -5.74 5.85 -6.83
CA ASP A 21 -6.90 5.21 -6.20
C ASP A 21 -7.61 6.20 -5.29
N LEU A 22 -6.85 6.86 -4.41
CA LEU A 22 -7.40 7.83 -3.48
C LEU A 22 -8.02 9.04 -4.20
N LEU A 23 -7.36 9.53 -5.25
CA LEU A 23 -7.88 10.61 -6.10
C LEU A 23 -9.20 10.25 -6.80
N GLN A 24 -9.46 8.95 -7.02
CA GLN A 24 -10.70 8.42 -7.59
C GLN A 24 -11.75 8.05 -6.53
N GLY A 25 -11.45 8.25 -5.24
CA GLY A 25 -12.33 7.92 -4.12
C GLY A 25 -12.22 6.48 -3.63
N LEU A 26 -11.25 5.71 -4.13
CA LEU A 26 -10.94 4.38 -3.62
C LEU A 26 -9.96 4.49 -2.45
N VAL A 27 -10.40 4.10 -1.26
CA VAL A 27 -9.57 4.12 -0.05
C VAL A 27 -8.92 2.77 0.14
N THR A 28 -7.64 2.68 -0.19
CA THR A 28 -6.82 1.46 -0.04
C THR A 28 -6.05 1.45 1.27
N LEU A 29 -5.37 0.34 1.57
CA LEU A 29 -4.79 0.08 2.90
C LEU A 29 -3.84 1.17 3.43
N PRO A 30 -2.90 1.74 2.64
CA PRO A 30 -2.06 2.83 3.13
C PRO A 30 -2.86 4.06 3.55
N ALA A 31 -3.92 4.39 2.81
CA ALA A 31 -4.81 5.49 3.17
C ALA A 31 -5.57 5.16 4.46
N LEU A 32 -6.15 3.95 4.57
CA LEU A 32 -6.86 3.53 5.79
C LEU A 32 -6.00 3.71 7.06
N TYR A 33 -4.76 3.23 7.04
CA TYR A 33 -3.85 3.42 8.17
C TYR A 33 -3.59 4.89 8.49
N TYR A 34 -3.43 5.74 7.48
CA TYR A 34 -3.25 7.17 7.71
C TYR A 34 -4.49 7.79 8.37
N LEU A 35 -5.69 7.49 7.86
CA LEU A 35 -6.95 8.02 8.38
C LEU A 35 -7.20 7.58 9.83
N GLU A 36 -6.84 6.34 10.18
CA GLU A 36 -6.96 5.79 11.53
C GLU A 36 -5.95 6.41 12.50
N ASN A 37 -4.71 6.64 12.05
CA ASN A 37 -3.63 7.17 12.89
C ASN A 37 -3.66 8.70 13.04
N HIS A 38 -4.31 9.41 12.09
CA HIS A 38 -4.38 10.87 12.05
C HIS A 38 -5.83 11.40 11.96
N PRO A 39 -6.72 11.02 12.89
CA PRO A 39 -8.12 11.45 12.86
C PRO A 39 -8.31 12.96 13.08
N GLU A 40 -7.28 13.65 13.59
CA GLU A 40 -7.24 15.09 13.79
C GLU A 40 -6.77 15.91 12.58
N ASP A 41 -6.23 15.27 11.55
CA ASP A 41 -5.83 15.94 10.31
C ASP A 41 -7.06 16.59 9.64
N ASP A 42 -6.94 17.87 9.29
CA ASP A 42 -8.05 18.65 8.73
C ASP A 42 -8.54 18.10 7.39
N ASP A 43 -7.64 17.60 6.54
CA ASP A 43 -8.03 17.01 5.27
C ASP A 43 -8.72 15.65 5.47
N VAL A 44 -8.29 14.88 6.48
CA VAL A 44 -8.94 13.61 6.88
C VAL A 44 -10.36 13.85 7.39
N ARG A 45 -10.56 14.84 8.27
CA ARG A 45 -11.88 15.17 8.82
C ARG A 45 -12.87 15.53 7.72
N LEU A 46 -12.41 16.34 6.76
CA LEU A 46 -13.25 16.82 5.67
C LEU A 46 -13.63 15.75 4.65
N LEU A 47 -12.91 14.61 4.58
CA LEU A 47 -13.34 13.48 3.74
C LEU A 47 -14.73 12.97 4.13
N LYS A 48 -15.08 13.02 5.42
CA LYS A 48 -16.39 12.59 5.94
C LYS A 48 -17.52 13.51 5.48
N ASP A 49 -17.20 14.77 5.21
CA ASP A 49 -18.15 15.83 4.83
C ASP A 49 -18.20 16.08 3.32
N GLY A 50 -17.62 15.19 2.50
CA GLY A 50 -17.63 15.31 1.03
C GLY A 50 -16.41 16.03 0.44
N GLY A 51 -15.30 16.12 1.18
CA GLY A 51 -14.04 16.74 0.76
C GLY A 51 -13.37 16.12 -0.48
N TRP A 52 -13.87 14.99 -0.97
CA TRP A 52 -13.39 14.24 -2.15
C TRP A 52 -13.30 15.07 -3.43
N GLY A 53 -14.12 16.12 -3.57
CA GLY A 53 -14.16 16.96 -4.78
C GLY A 53 -13.04 18.01 -4.88
N ASN A 54 -12.28 18.25 -3.81
CA ASN A 54 -11.23 19.26 -3.80
C ASN A 54 -9.87 18.64 -4.16
N ARG A 55 -9.44 18.83 -5.41
CA ARG A 55 -8.20 18.25 -5.94
C ARG A 55 -6.95 18.62 -5.12
N ASP A 56 -6.78 19.89 -4.78
CA ASP A 56 -5.58 20.35 -4.05
C ASP A 56 -5.50 19.73 -2.65
N ARG A 57 -6.65 19.54 -1.98
CA ARG A 57 -6.71 18.81 -0.70
C ARG A 57 -6.34 17.36 -0.86
N MET A 58 -6.91 16.69 -1.87
CA MET A 58 -6.62 15.29 -2.13
C MET A 58 -5.14 15.07 -2.47
N GLU A 59 -4.54 15.96 -3.25
CA GLU A 59 -3.11 15.91 -3.55
C GLU A 59 -2.25 16.13 -2.28
N ARG A 60 -2.62 17.06 -1.39
CA ARG A 60 -1.93 17.23 -0.09
C ARG A 60 -2.09 16.00 0.81
N LEU A 61 -3.27 15.39 0.84
CA LEU A 61 -3.52 14.18 1.62
C LEU A 61 -2.68 13.01 1.08
N VAL A 62 -2.59 12.84 -0.25
CA VAL A 62 -1.70 11.85 -0.88
C VAL A 62 -0.26 12.06 -0.42
N GLN A 63 0.26 13.30 -0.43
CA GLN A 63 1.62 13.55 0.06
C GLN A 63 1.79 13.25 1.54
N SER A 64 0.78 13.56 2.37
CA SER A 64 0.83 13.30 3.81
C SER A 64 0.88 11.79 4.11
N ILE A 65 0.09 11.00 3.37
CA ILE A 65 0.14 9.52 3.43
C ILE A 65 1.54 9.01 3.06
N ARG A 66 2.13 9.52 1.96
CA ARG A 66 3.47 9.09 1.50
C ARG A 66 4.59 9.41 2.47
N MET A 67 4.46 10.50 3.22
CA MET A 67 5.44 10.95 4.22
C MET A 67 5.21 10.31 5.59
N SER A 68 4.14 9.53 5.76
CA SER A 68 3.81 8.84 7.01
C SER A 68 4.32 7.40 7.02
N ASP A 69 4.27 6.78 8.20
CA ASP A 69 4.59 5.35 8.37
C ASP A 69 3.49 4.41 7.84
N SER A 70 2.37 4.95 7.31
CA SER A 70 1.24 4.16 6.83
C SER A 70 1.61 3.24 5.66
N ILE A 71 2.57 3.67 4.84
CA ILE A 71 3.14 2.84 3.77
C ILE A 71 3.85 1.62 4.37
N GLN A 72 4.68 1.82 5.40
CA GLN A 72 5.41 0.74 6.05
C GLN A 72 4.48 -0.22 6.78
N GLN A 73 3.38 0.29 7.37
CA GLN A 73 2.33 -0.54 7.97
C GLN A 73 1.68 -1.46 6.91
N ALA A 74 1.29 -0.91 5.75
CA ALA A 74 0.74 -1.69 4.65
C ALA A 74 1.74 -2.71 4.06
N VAL A 75 3.03 -2.37 4.01
CA VAL A 75 4.10 -3.33 3.65
C VAL A 75 4.22 -4.43 4.70
N GLY A 76 4.13 -4.10 5.99
CA GLY A 76 4.12 -5.08 7.09
C GLY A 76 2.98 -6.10 6.96
N GLU A 77 1.78 -5.65 6.60
CA GLU A 77 0.63 -6.51 6.30
C GLU A 77 0.87 -7.45 5.11
N ALA A 78 1.59 -6.98 4.08
CA ALA A 78 1.98 -7.82 2.96
C ALA A 78 3.03 -8.88 3.37
N ARG A 79 4.02 -8.49 4.19
CA ARG A 79 5.04 -9.41 4.73
C ARG A 79 4.41 -10.52 5.59
N GLN A 80 3.48 -10.18 6.48
CA GLN A 80 2.75 -11.18 7.28
C GLN A 80 1.99 -12.20 6.41
N ARG A 81 1.42 -11.75 5.27
CA ARG A 81 0.76 -12.64 4.31
C ARG A 81 1.76 -13.57 3.62
N VAL A 82 2.96 -13.07 3.27
CA VAL A 82 4.05 -13.89 2.73
C VAL A 82 4.51 -14.92 3.75
N ASP A 83 4.76 -14.52 4.99
CA ASP A 83 5.18 -15.44 6.06
C ASP A 83 4.16 -16.57 6.26
N ARG A 84 2.87 -16.23 6.25
CA ARG A 84 1.79 -17.23 6.33
C ARG A 84 1.78 -18.15 5.12
N ALA A 85 2.01 -17.64 3.90
CA ALA A 85 2.06 -18.45 2.70
C ALA A 85 3.25 -19.42 2.72
N LEU A 86 4.42 -18.96 3.18
CA LEU A 86 5.62 -19.80 3.34
C LEU A 86 5.38 -20.92 4.36
N ALA A 87 4.75 -20.60 5.50
CA ALA A 87 4.39 -21.60 6.51
C ALA A 87 3.43 -22.68 5.97
N LEU A 88 2.50 -22.30 5.09
CA LEU A 88 1.55 -23.24 4.49
C LEU A 88 2.23 -24.24 3.55
N ILE A 89 3.29 -23.85 2.84
CA ILE A 89 3.99 -24.74 1.90
C ILE A 89 5.15 -25.51 2.54
N ASP A 90 5.47 -25.25 3.81
CA ASP A 90 6.67 -25.82 4.43
C ASP A 90 6.61 -27.34 4.58
N HIS A 91 5.43 -27.91 4.79
CA HIS A 91 5.24 -29.36 4.94
C HIS A 91 5.48 -30.17 3.65
N PHE A 92 5.57 -29.53 2.48
CA PHE A 92 5.90 -30.22 1.23
C PHE A 92 7.38 -30.62 1.19
N HIS A 93 7.66 -31.76 0.54
CA HIS A 93 9.02 -32.21 0.28
C HIS A 93 9.82 -31.14 -0.48
N PRO A 94 11.13 -31.00 -0.21
CA PRO A 94 11.99 -30.09 -0.96
C PRO A 94 11.95 -30.41 -2.46
N SER A 95 11.60 -29.41 -3.27
CA SER A 95 11.57 -29.50 -4.73
C SER A 95 11.86 -28.14 -5.36
N VAL A 96 12.17 -28.12 -6.66
CA VAL A 96 12.42 -26.87 -7.39
C VAL A 96 11.18 -25.97 -7.44
N GLU A 97 9.99 -26.56 -7.47
CA GLU A 97 8.71 -25.85 -7.45
C GLU A 97 8.43 -25.21 -6.09
N LYS A 98 8.71 -25.93 -4.98
CA LYS A 98 8.58 -25.37 -3.62
C LYS A 98 9.50 -24.15 -3.46
N SER A 99 10.75 -24.27 -3.90
CA SER A 99 11.71 -23.15 -3.86
C SER A 99 11.25 -21.98 -4.73
N ALA A 100 10.83 -22.24 -5.97
CA ALA A 100 10.37 -21.19 -6.87
C ALA A 100 9.14 -20.42 -6.33
N LEU A 101 8.18 -21.12 -5.70
CA LEU A 101 7.04 -20.48 -5.06
C LEU A 101 7.45 -19.61 -3.86
N ALA A 102 8.37 -20.09 -3.03
CA ALA A 102 8.89 -19.35 -1.89
C ALA A 102 9.65 -18.08 -2.34
N GLU A 103 10.52 -18.22 -3.34
CA GLU A 103 11.27 -17.11 -3.93
C GLU A 103 10.34 -16.07 -4.55
N LEU A 104 9.31 -16.49 -5.29
CA LEU A 104 8.31 -15.58 -5.85
C LEU A 104 7.56 -14.79 -4.75
N ALA A 105 7.18 -15.47 -3.66
CA ALA A 105 6.47 -14.83 -2.56
C ALA A 105 7.33 -13.76 -1.87
N LEU A 106 8.60 -14.07 -1.58
CA LEU A 106 9.57 -13.13 -1.01
C LEU A 106 9.85 -11.95 -1.96
N TYR A 107 10.06 -12.26 -3.24
CA TYR A 107 10.32 -11.24 -4.27
C TYR A 107 9.23 -10.16 -4.33
N ILE A 108 7.96 -10.53 -4.16
CA ILE A 108 6.85 -9.58 -4.26
C ILE A 108 6.90 -8.48 -3.18
N VAL A 109 7.46 -8.77 -1.99
CA VAL A 109 7.50 -7.85 -0.84
C VAL A 109 8.87 -7.21 -0.59
N ASP A 110 9.95 -7.78 -1.13
CA ASP A 110 11.33 -7.28 -0.94
C ASP A 110 11.86 -6.41 -2.08
N ARG A 111 11.13 -6.31 -3.18
CA ARG A 111 11.49 -5.39 -4.27
C ARG A 111 11.53 -3.94 -3.77
N ASN A 112 12.70 -3.30 -3.88
CA ASN A 112 12.85 -1.86 -3.69
C ASN A 112 12.13 -1.15 -4.84
N PHE A 113 11.26 -0.19 -4.51
CA PHE A 113 10.55 0.67 -5.45
C PHE A 113 11.12 2.08 -5.40
#